data_AF-A0A1Q3NAP0-F1
#
_entry.id   AF-A0A1Q3NAP0-F1
#
_cell.length_a   1.000
_cell.length_b   1.000
_cell.length_c   1.000
_cell.angle_alpha   90.00
_cell.angle_beta   90.00
_cell.angle_gamma   90.00
#
_symmetry.space_group_name_H-M   'P 1'
#
loop_
_entity.id
_entity.type
_entity.pdbx_description
1 polymer ?
#
loop_
_entity_poly.entity_id
_entity_poly.type
_entity_poly.pdbx_seq_one_letter_code
_entity_poly.pdbx_strand_id
1 'polypeptide(L)'
;MIILSLILILIGMTFLYKCSSKQISKTKQLYLIRYKTLFKIFAYLCFLIAGSLLCLEYGNAIGFVSWWLFATPITFLLVLWVNELKPNKNKILAK
;
A
#
# COMPACT_ATOMS: atom_id res chain seq x y z
N MET A 1 8.86 -18.20 -6.56
CA MET A 1 9.30 -16.86 -6.11
C MET A 1 8.23 -15.78 -6.30
N ILE A 2 7.61 -15.64 -7.49
CA ILE A 2 6.65 -14.54 -7.77
C ILE A 2 5.45 -14.47 -6.80
N ILE A 3 4.76 -15.59 -6.53
CA ILE A 3 3.55 -15.57 -5.67
C ILE A 3 3.87 -15.04 -4.28
N LEU A 4 5.02 -15.42 -3.72
CA LEU A 4 5.51 -14.92 -2.45
C LEU A 4 5.78 -13.42 -2.52
N SER A 5 6.51 -12.96 -3.55
CA SER A 5 6.74 -11.52 -3.76
C SER A 5 5.45 -10.72 -3.88
N LEU A 6 4.44 -11.25 -4.57
CA LEU A 6 3.12 -10.61 -4.69
C LEU A 6 2.44 -10.49 -3.33
N ILE A 7 2.43 -11.55 -2.51
CA ILE A 7 1.88 -11.54 -1.15
C ILE A 7 2.62 -10.50 -0.30
N LEU A 8 3.96 -10.45 -0.36
CA LEU A 8 4.74 -9.46 0.40
C LEU A 8 4.46 -8.02 -0.04
N ILE A 9 4.31 -7.76 -1.35
CA ILE A 9 3.94 -6.43 -1.86
C ILE A 9 2.54 -6.06 -1.36
N LEU A 10 1.57 -6.97 -1.42
CA LEU A 10 0.20 -6.75 -0.91
C LEU A 10 0.21 -6.39 0.58
N ILE A 11 0.95 -7.15 1.39
CA ILE A 11 1.10 -6.90 2.83
C ILE A 11 1.80 -5.56 3.08
N GLY A 12 2.93 -5.30 2.42
CA GLY A 12 3.69 -4.05 2.58
C GLY A 12 2.85 -2.83 2.23
N MET A 13 2.19 -2.84 1.07
CA MET A 13 1.39 -1.69 0.62
C MET A 13 0.13 -1.49 1.48
N THR A 14 -0.53 -2.57 1.93
CA THR A 14 -1.70 -2.45 2.83
C THR A 14 -1.32 -1.87 4.19
N PHE A 15 -0.19 -2.28 4.78
CA PHE A 15 0.29 -1.72 6.05
C PHE A 15 0.74 -0.26 5.91
N LEU A 16 1.51 0.08 4.86
CA LEU A 16 1.89 1.47 4.59
C LEU A 16 0.66 2.36 4.41
N TYR A 17 -0.36 1.84 3.74
CA TYR A 17 -1.61 2.55 3.51
C TYR A 17 -2.43 2.74 4.80
N LYS A 18 -2.64 1.67 5.59
CA LYS A 18 -3.32 1.75 6.90
C LYS A 18 -2.62 2.68 7.89
N CYS A 19 -1.29 2.77 7.83
CA CYS A 19 -0.50 3.70 8.64
C CYS A 19 -0.45 5.14 8.08
N SER A 20 -1.17 5.43 6.99
CA SER A 20 -1.28 6.78 6.44
C SER A 20 -2.13 7.69 7.34
N SER A 21 -1.76 8.97 7.42
CA SER A 21 -2.38 9.97 8.31
C SER A 21 -3.88 10.14 8.08
N LYS A 22 -4.34 9.97 6.83
CA LYS A 22 -5.75 10.05 6.44
C LYS A 22 -6.61 8.92 7.02
N GLN A 23 -6.01 7.79 7.38
CA GLN A 23 -6.73 6.60 7.84
C GLN A 23 -6.64 6.44 9.35
N ILE A 24 -5.54 6.88 9.97
CA ILE A 24 -5.37 6.91 11.42
C ILE A 24 -6.42 7.80 12.11
N SER A 25 -6.83 8.91 11.49
CA SER A 25 -7.90 9.77 12.06
C SER A 25 -9.29 9.13 11.99
N LYS A 26 -9.52 8.21 11.03
CA LYS A 26 -10.79 7.46 10.88
C LYS A 26 -10.82 6.17 11.71
N THR A 27 -9.67 5.63 12.11
CA THR A 27 -9.56 4.31 12.77
C THR A 27 -9.41 4.44 14.28
N LYS A 28 -10.29 3.77 15.05
CA LYS A 28 -10.25 3.72 16.53
C LYS A 28 -9.26 2.67 17.10
N GLN A 29 -8.37 2.10 16.28
CA GLN A 29 -7.41 1.09 16.75
C GLN A 29 -6.18 1.73 17.40
N LEU A 30 -6.22 1.87 18.73
CA LEU A 30 -5.13 2.40 19.58
C LEU A 30 -3.76 1.72 19.32
N TYR A 31 -3.74 0.42 19.02
CA TYR A 31 -2.49 -0.32 18.75
C TYR A 31 -1.76 0.16 17.48
N LEU A 32 -2.49 0.50 16.42
CA LEU A 32 -1.91 1.03 15.19
C LEU A 32 -1.34 2.44 15.36
N ILE A 33 -1.93 3.22 16.27
CA ILE A 33 -1.45 4.57 16.61
C ILE A 33 -0.15 4.47 17.42
N ARG A 34 -0.12 3.58 18.43
CA ARG A 34 1.02 3.40 19.33
C ARG A 34 2.26 2.82 18.65
N TYR A 35 2.08 1.84 17.77
CA TYR A 35 3.18 1.14 17.10
C TYR A 35 3.32 1.48 15.60
N LYS A 36 2.76 2.62 15.18
CA LYS A 36 2.77 3.09 13.78
C LYS A 36 4.13 2.98 13.11
N THR A 37 5.18 3.39 13.80
CA THR A 37 6.56 3.40 13.27
C THR A 37 7.05 1.96 13.02
N LEU A 38 6.79 1.03 13.93
CA LEU A 38 7.16 -0.38 13.77
C LEU A 38 6.42 -1.02 12.58
N PHE A 39 5.11 -0.79 12.46
CA PHE A 39 4.35 -1.29 11.32
C PHE A 39 4.83 -0.72 9.99
N LYS A 40 5.22 0.56 9.94
CA LYS A 40 5.83 1.16 8.75
C LYS A 40 7.18 0.52 8.41
N ILE A 41 8.06 0.35 9.40
CA ILE A 41 9.36 -0.29 9.20
C ILE A 41 9.17 -1.72 8.68
N PHE A 42 8.29 -2.49 9.31
CA PHE A 42 7.96 -3.85 8.89
C PHE A 42 7.42 -3.88 7.45
N ALA A 43 6.54 -2.94 7.10
CA ALA A 43 5.99 -2.85 5.76
C ALA A 43 7.04 -2.50 4.69
N TYR A 44 7.97 -1.58 5.00
CA TYR A 44 9.11 -1.29 4.12
C TYR A 44 10.05 -2.48 3.99
N LEU A 45 10.31 -3.23 5.07
CA LEU A 45 11.10 -4.46 4.99
C LEU A 45 10.44 -5.49 4.09
N CYS A 46 9.14 -5.77 4.25
CA CYS A 46 8.41 -6.67 3.36
C CYS A 46 8.47 -6.20 1.90
N PHE A 47 8.32 -4.90 1.66
CA PHE A 47 8.37 -4.34 0.32
C PHE A 47 9.77 -4.48 -0.32
N LEU A 48 10.84 -4.19 0.42
CA LEU A 48 12.22 -4.35 -0.02
C LEU A 48 12.58 -5.81 -0.27
N ILE A 49 12.18 -6.72 0.62
CA ILE A 49 12.42 -8.17 0.46
C ILE A 49 11.74 -8.67 -0.82
N ALA A 50 10.51 -8.22 -1.11
CA ALA A 50 9.82 -8.60 -2.33
C ALA A 50 10.54 -8.12 -3.60
N GLY A 51 11.03 -6.88 -3.59
CA GLY A 51 11.84 -6.32 -4.67
C GLY A 51 13.13 -7.09 -4.89
N SER A 52 13.87 -7.38 -3.81
CA SER A 52 15.10 -8.18 -3.86
C SER A 52 14.84 -9.60 -4.41
N LEU A 53 13.76 -10.26 -4.00
CA LEU A 53 13.37 -11.57 -4.53
C LEU A 53 13.09 -11.52 -6.04
N LEU A 54 12.40 -10.48 -6.52
CA LEU A 54 12.11 -10.29 -7.94
C LEU A 54 13.38 -10.01 -8.75
N CYS A 55 14.31 -9.22 -8.21
CA CYS A 55 15.61 -8.95 -8.83
C CYS A 55 16.50 -10.20 -8.89
N LEU A 56 16.45 -11.07 -7.87
CA LEU A 56 17.17 -12.33 -7.88
C LEU A 56 16.64 -13.30 -8.95
N GLU A 57 15.33 -13.33 -9.17
CA GLU A 57 14.71 -14.28 -10.11
C GLU A 57 14.80 -13.80 -11.57
N TYR A 58 14.54 -12.52 -11.83
CA TYR A 58 14.41 -11.97 -13.19
C TYR A 58 15.57 -11.05 -13.60
N GLY A 59 16.57 -10.88 -12.74
CA GLY A 59 17.63 -9.89 -12.90
C GLY A 59 17.20 -8.49 -12.47
N ASN A 60 18.18 -7.62 -12.24
CA ASN A 60 17.96 -6.32 -11.61
C ASN A 60 16.97 -5.42 -12.36
N ALA A 61 17.06 -5.34 -13.69
CA ALA A 61 16.20 -4.45 -14.48
C ALA A 61 14.73 -4.93 -14.47
N ILE A 62 14.50 -6.20 -14.80
CA ILE A 62 13.15 -6.77 -14.91
C ILE A 62 12.52 -6.88 -13.52
N GLY A 63 13.30 -7.30 -12.52
CA GLY A 63 12.84 -7.38 -11.14
C GLY A 63 12.43 -6.02 -10.58
N PHE A 64 13.22 -4.97 -10.81
CA PHE A 64 12.91 -3.62 -10.37
C PHE A 64 11.66 -3.06 -11.06
N VAL A 65 11.53 -3.22 -12.38
CA VAL A 65 10.32 -2.77 -13.11
C VAL A 65 9.09 -3.53 -12.64
N SER A 66 9.19 -4.86 -12.49
CA SER A 66 8.09 -5.71 -12.02
C SER A 66 7.65 -5.33 -10.60
N TRP A 67 8.60 -4.98 -9.73
CA TRP A 67 8.32 -4.56 -8.36
C TRP A 67 7.40 -3.33 -8.31
N TRP A 68 7.67 -2.32 -9.13
CA TRP A 68 6.81 -1.13 -9.27
C TRP A 68 5.52 -1.40 -10.04
N LEU A 69 5.58 -2.27 -11.05
CA LEU A 69 4.42 -2.68 -11.84
C LEU A 69 3.33 -3.33 -10.97
N PHE A 70 3.73 -4.13 -9.97
CA PHE A 70 2.77 -4.73 -9.04
C PHE A 70 2.35 -3.79 -7.90
N ALA A 71 3.23 -2.91 -7.43
CA ALA A 71 2.91 -1.98 -6.33
C ALA A 71 1.86 -0.92 -6.70
N THR A 72 1.86 -0.47 -7.95
CA THR A 72 0.99 0.61 -8.46
C THR A 72 -0.50 0.27 -8.47
N PRO A 73 -0.99 -0.85 -9.03
CA PRO A 73 -2.42 -1.19 -8.98
C PRO A 73 -2.90 -1.41 -7.54
N ILE A 74 -2.06 -1.97 -6.67
CA ILE A 74 -2.40 -2.20 -5.26
C ILE A 74 -2.59 -0.86 -4.52
N THR A 75 -1.67 0.09 -4.70
CA THR A 75 -1.81 1.43 -4.11
C THR A 75 -3.02 2.17 -4.64
N PHE A 76 -3.27 2.07 -5.95
CA PHE A 76 -4.42 2.69 -6.57
C PHE A 76 -5.75 2.13 -6.03
N LEU A 77 -5.90 0.80 -5.96
CA LEU A 77 -7.07 0.15 -5.36
C LEU A 77 -7.28 0.56 -3.91
N LEU A 78 -6.21 0.62 -3.12
CA LEU A 78 -6.28 1.07 -1.73
C LEU A 78 -6.77 2.52 -1.61
N VAL A 79 -6.29 3.40 -2.50
CA VAL A 79 -6.72 4.80 -2.58
C VAL A 79 -8.20 4.91 -2.95
N LEU A 80 -8.67 4.14 -3.94
CA LEU A 80 -10.09 4.13 -4.34
C LEU A 80 -11.00 3.53 -3.26
N TRP A 81 -10.55 2.52 -2.52
CA TRP A 81 -11.35 1.89 -1.47
C TRP A 81 -11.70 2.88 -0.36
N VAL A 82 -10.73 3.71 0.04
CA VAL A 82 -10.88 4.59 1.21
C VAL A 82 -11.35 5.99 0.87
N ASN A 83 -11.01 6.50 -0.30
CA ASN A 83 -11.72 7.67 -0.79
C ASN A 83 -13.11 7.20 -1.20
N GLU A 84 -14.10 7.48 -0.36
CA GLU A 84 -15.48 7.46 -0.81
C GLU A 84 -15.56 8.39 -2.02
N LEU A 85 -15.57 7.81 -3.22
CA LEU A 85 -15.87 8.49 -4.48
C LEU A 85 -17.36 8.85 -4.48
N LYS A 86 -17.84 9.48 -3.40
CA LYS A 86 -19.17 10.04 -3.36
C LYS A 86 -19.10 11.29 -4.23
N PRO A 87 -19.84 11.34 -5.35
CA PRO A 87 -20.04 12.61 -6.02
C PRO A 87 -20.60 13.58 -4.98
N ASN A 88 -19.95 14.74 -4.84
CA ASN A 88 -20.39 15.79 -3.94
C ASN A 88 -21.73 16.34 -4.46
N LYS A 89 -22.85 15.67 -4.09
CA LYS A 89 -24.21 16.06 -4.50
C LYS A 89 -24.57 17.48 -4.06
N ASN A 90 -23.81 18.09 -3.17
CA ASN A 90 -24.04 19.45 -2.67
C ASN A 90 -23.54 20.56 -3.62
N LYS A 91 -22.91 20.24 -4.75
CA LYS A 91 -22.56 21.25 -5.78
C LYS A 91 -23.56 21.35 -6.94
N ILE A 92 -24.55 20.47 -7.03
CA ILE A 92 -25.52 20.47 -8.14
C ILE A 92 -26.81 21.24 -7.78
N LEU A 93 -27.10 21.46 -6.50
CA LEU A 93 -28.28 22.21 -6.02
C LEU A 93 -28.02 23.71 -5.77
N ALA A 94 -26.82 24.20 -6.10
CA ALA A 94 -26.43 25.60 -5.93
C ALA A 94 -26.12 26.29 -7.28
N LYS A 95 -26.71 25.79 -8.38
CA LYS A 95 -26.55 26.38 -9.71
C LYS A 95 -27.90 26.70 -10.33
#